data_AF-A0A6U4GAQ4-F1
#
_entry.id   AF-A0A6U4GAQ4-F1
#
_cell.length_a   1.000
_cell.length_b   1.000
_cell.length_c   1.000
_cell.angle_alpha   90.00
_cell.angle_beta   90.00
_cell.angle_gamma   90.00
#
_symmetry.space_group_name_H-M   'P 1'
#
loop_
_entity.id
_entity.type
_entity.pdbx_description
1 polymer ?
#
loop_
_entity_poly.entity_id
_entity_poly.type
_entity_poly.pdbx_seq_one_letter_code
_entity_poly.pdbx_strand_id
1 'polypeptide(L)'
;MQVDGEACTFYIGPVGSGNYVKMVHNGIEYGDMQLIAEAYDVLRIAGGLSNEELAETFAAWNQSEELDSFLIEITSKIFTKRDDLEDEGFLVDKILDKTGMKGTGRWTIQEAAEQSVAASTMAAALDMRYMSGRKDERITAATILQGPSEIPSVARDQIVADVKEALYCAKICSYAQGMALIRAASDKMDWGVDLSECARIWKGGCIIRARFLDKIRAAYAADPRLPNLMIDPAFAQTLNSRQSSWRRIVSLCVASGIACPALAASLNYYDTYRRPRLPANLTQAQRDFFGGHSYERTDRPGNFHCAWTDAHKDIGSIEERNAGNL
;
A
#
# COMPACT_ATOMS: atom_id res chain seq x y z
N MET A 1 21.68 7.82 16.61
CA MET A 1 21.64 6.40 16.25
C MET A 1 22.41 6.21 14.94
N GLN A 2 23.17 5.13 14.82
CA GLN A 2 23.96 4.80 13.62
C GLN A 2 23.65 3.37 13.19
N VAL A 3 23.69 3.10 11.89
CA VAL A 3 23.61 1.76 11.29
C VAL A 3 24.76 1.66 10.30
N ASP A 4 25.54 0.57 10.38
CA ASP A 4 26.73 0.34 9.55
C ASP A 4 27.75 1.51 9.61
N GLY A 5 27.86 2.17 10.77
CA GLY A 5 28.76 3.32 10.98
C GLY A 5 28.24 4.66 10.44
N GLU A 6 27.08 4.70 9.77
CA GLU A 6 26.48 5.92 9.23
C GLU A 6 25.37 6.44 10.15
N ALA A 7 25.31 7.77 10.37
CA ALA A 7 24.25 8.38 11.16
C ALA A 7 22.91 8.34 10.42
N CYS A 8 21.83 7.97 11.12
CA CYS A 8 20.47 7.97 10.56
C CYS A 8 19.86 9.39 10.54
N THR A 9 20.60 10.34 9.96
CA THR A 9 20.21 11.73 9.73
C THR A 9 20.83 12.22 8.42
N PHE A 10 20.16 13.14 7.74
CA PHE A 10 20.59 13.75 6.50
C PHE A 10 19.84 15.08 6.29
N TYR A 11 20.46 16.01 5.56
CA TYR A 11 19.77 17.23 5.13
C TYR A 11 18.83 16.91 3.96
N ILE A 12 17.54 16.76 4.26
CA ILE A 12 16.52 16.35 3.28
C ILE A 12 16.34 17.37 2.13
N GLY A 13 16.43 18.66 2.44
CA GLY A 13 16.18 19.73 1.47
C GLY A 13 15.68 21.01 2.15
N PRO A 14 15.11 21.95 1.36
CA PRO A 14 14.56 23.22 1.84
C PRO A 14 13.42 23.08 2.86
N VAL A 15 12.94 24.22 3.38
CA VAL A 15 11.88 24.26 4.41
C VAL A 15 10.66 23.42 4.01
N GLY A 16 10.16 22.62 4.95
CA GLY A 16 9.00 21.74 4.75
C GLY A 16 9.35 20.32 4.30
N SER A 17 10.43 20.13 3.53
CA SER A 17 10.80 18.83 2.94
C SER A 17 10.97 17.71 3.98
N GLY A 18 11.69 17.97 5.08
CA GLY A 18 11.89 16.97 6.14
C GLY A 18 10.61 16.55 6.86
N ASN A 19 9.69 17.49 7.10
CA ASN A 19 8.37 17.17 7.68
C ASN A 19 7.52 16.37 6.69
N TYR A 20 7.62 16.67 5.40
CA TYR A 20 6.93 15.93 4.34
C TYR A 20 7.41 14.48 4.26
N VAL A 21 8.73 14.25 4.21
CA VAL A 21 9.32 12.90 4.23
C VAL A 21 8.91 12.14 5.49
N LYS A 22 8.85 12.82 6.65
CA LYS A 22 8.35 12.20 7.89
C LYS A 22 6.86 11.84 7.82
N MET A 23 6.03 12.69 7.24
CA MET A 23 4.61 12.39 7.02
C MET A 23 4.47 11.13 6.15
N VAL A 24 5.17 11.07 5.01
CA VAL A 24 5.13 9.89 4.12
C VAL A 24 5.66 8.63 4.82
N HIS A 25 6.73 8.72 5.63
CA HIS A 25 7.17 7.62 6.48
C HIS A 25 6.02 7.06 7.34
N ASN A 26 5.22 7.93 7.98
CA ASN A 26 4.08 7.49 8.77
C ASN A 26 2.94 6.89 7.93
N GLY A 27 2.77 7.34 6.68
CA GLY A 27 1.89 6.68 5.71
C GLY A 27 2.35 5.25 5.41
N ILE A 28 3.64 5.06 5.09
CA ILE A 28 4.25 3.74 4.86
C ILE A 28 4.10 2.85 6.10
N GLU A 29 4.33 3.39 7.30
CA GLU A 29 4.12 2.70 8.57
C GLU A 29 2.68 2.18 8.71
N TYR A 30 1.68 2.98 8.34
CA TYR A 30 0.27 2.54 8.34
C TYR A 30 0.05 1.40 7.35
N GLY A 31 0.62 1.50 6.15
CA GLY A 31 0.59 0.44 5.14
C GLY A 31 1.19 -0.87 5.66
N ASP A 32 2.41 -0.83 6.21
CA ASP A 32 3.10 -2.01 6.75
C ASP A 32 2.31 -2.68 7.88
N MET A 33 1.82 -1.88 8.85
CA MET A 33 1.00 -2.42 9.95
C MET A 33 -0.28 -3.10 9.45
N GLN A 34 -0.95 -2.49 8.46
CA GLN A 34 -2.17 -3.07 7.90
C GLN A 34 -1.89 -4.36 7.12
N LEU A 35 -0.83 -4.38 6.31
CA LEU A 35 -0.44 -5.59 5.57
C LEU A 35 -0.08 -6.75 6.52
N ILE A 36 0.60 -6.45 7.62
CA ILE A 36 0.91 -7.44 8.67
C ILE A 36 -0.37 -7.94 9.35
N ALA A 37 -1.32 -7.04 9.64
CA ALA A 37 -2.60 -7.42 10.23
C ALA A 37 -3.43 -8.32 9.30
N GLU A 38 -3.45 -8.03 7.99
CA GLU A 38 -4.12 -8.88 7.00
C GLU A 38 -3.43 -10.23 6.84
N ALA A 39 -2.09 -10.28 6.86
CA ALA A 39 -1.35 -11.54 6.88
C ALA A 39 -1.70 -12.39 8.11
N TYR A 40 -1.77 -11.77 9.28
CA TYR A 40 -2.23 -12.42 10.52
C TYR A 40 -3.64 -13.01 10.36
N ASP A 41 -4.60 -12.22 9.87
CA ASP A 41 -6.01 -12.64 9.79
C ASP A 41 -6.19 -13.83 8.83
N VAL A 42 -5.48 -13.83 7.70
CA VAL A 42 -5.46 -14.95 6.76
C VAL A 42 -4.87 -16.21 7.38
N LEU A 43 -3.72 -16.09 8.06
CA LEU A 43 -3.08 -17.22 8.73
C LEU A 43 -3.94 -17.79 9.86
N ARG A 44 -4.67 -16.93 10.58
CA ARG A 44 -5.55 -17.33 11.67
C ARG A 44 -6.81 -18.01 11.16
N ILE A 45 -7.53 -17.37 10.23
CA ILE A 45 -8.84 -17.83 9.76
C ILE A 45 -8.71 -18.97 8.74
N ALA A 46 -7.90 -18.79 7.68
CA ALA A 46 -7.76 -19.78 6.62
C ALA A 46 -6.65 -20.80 6.93
N GLY A 47 -5.56 -20.35 7.55
CA GLY A 47 -4.44 -21.23 7.95
C GLY A 47 -4.70 -22.02 9.23
N GLY A 48 -5.60 -21.55 10.10
CA GLY A 48 -5.91 -22.19 11.38
C GLY A 48 -4.78 -22.13 12.42
N LEU A 49 -3.79 -21.25 12.24
CA LEU A 49 -2.62 -21.19 13.13
C LEU A 49 -3.01 -20.71 14.53
N SER A 50 -2.43 -21.31 15.59
CA SER A 50 -2.51 -20.78 16.96
C SER A 50 -1.61 -19.54 17.13
N ASN A 51 -1.74 -18.83 18.26
CA ASN A 51 -0.87 -17.69 18.56
C ASN A 51 0.60 -18.12 18.71
N GLU A 52 0.87 -19.29 19.27
CA GLU A 52 2.22 -19.86 19.31
C GLU A 52 2.77 -20.11 17.90
N GLU A 53 1.98 -20.72 17.01
CA GLU A 53 2.39 -20.98 15.63
C GLU A 53 2.55 -19.69 14.81
N LEU A 54 1.73 -18.67 15.07
CA LEU A 54 1.88 -17.32 14.52
C LEU A 54 3.18 -16.68 15.01
N ALA A 55 3.49 -16.80 16.30
CA ALA A 55 4.75 -16.30 16.87
C ALA A 55 5.96 -16.93 16.18
N GLU A 56 5.97 -18.26 16.04
CA GLU A 56 7.03 -19.01 15.35
C GLU A 56 7.15 -18.61 13.88
N THR A 57 6.01 -18.48 13.18
CA THR A 57 5.97 -18.10 11.76
C THR A 57 6.56 -16.71 11.54
N PHE A 58 6.11 -15.71 12.31
CA PHE A 58 6.62 -14.34 12.20
C PHE A 58 8.08 -14.23 12.68
N ALA A 59 8.49 -15.01 13.68
CA ALA A 59 9.90 -15.08 14.09
C ALA A 59 10.77 -15.64 12.96
N ALA A 60 10.33 -16.69 12.26
CA ALA A 60 11.02 -17.25 11.11
C ALA A 60 11.07 -16.25 9.93
N TRP A 61 9.97 -15.53 9.66
CA TRP A 61 9.96 -14.47 8.65
C TRP A 61 10.94 -13.34 8.98
N ASN A 62 11.09 -12.99 10.27
CA ASN A 62 12.05 -11.97 10.68
C ASN A 62 13.52 -12.37 10.50
N GLN A 63 13.81 -13.67 10.37
CA GLN A 63 15.17 -14.16 10.05
C GLN A 63 15.45 -14.16 8.53
N SER A 64 14.42 -13.94 7.70
CA SER A 64 14.57 -13.88 6.26
C SER A 64 14.96 -12.47 5.80
N GLU A 65 15.76 -12.39 4.73
CA GLU A 65 16.23 -11.11 4.20
C GLU A 65 15.08 -10.20 3.75
N GLU A 66 13.94 -10.79 3.35
CA GLU A 66 12.80 -10.06 2.81
C GLU A 66 11.96 -9.34 3.88
N LEU A 67 11.78 -9.97 5.04
CA LEU A 67 10.85 -9.51 6.07
C LEU A 67 11.51 -9.16 7.41
N ASP A 68 12.84 -9.28 7.53
CA ASP A 68 13.62 -8.76 8.65
C ASP A 68 13.32 -7.26 8.84
N SER A 69 12.53 -6.97 9.87
CA SER A 69 12.06 -5.63 10.19
C SER A 69 11.58 -5.53 11.62
N PHE A 70 11.63 -4.32 12.18
CA PHE A 70 11.17 -4.08 13.54
C PHE A 70 9.70 -4.45 13.74
N LEU A 71 8.83 -4.18 12.76
CA LEU A 71 7.40 -4.48 12.86
C LEU A 71 7.14 -6.00 12.90
N ILE A 72 7.83 -6.79 12.08
CA ILE A 72 7.71 -8.27 12.11
C ILE A 72 8.27 -8.83 13.42
N GLU A 73 9.40 -8.29 13.91
CA GLU A 73 10.00 -8.66 15.19
C GLU A 73 9.05 -8.43 16.38
N ILE A 74 8.41 -7.26 16.47
CA ILE A 74 7.48 -7.01 17.57
C ILE A 74 6.20 -7.82 17.42
N THR A 75 5.73 -8.08 16.19
CA THR A 75 4.54 -8.90 15.94
C THR A 75 4.73 -10.33 16.45
N SER A 76 5.88 -10.95 16.21
CA SER A 76 6.15 -12.30 16.77
C SER A 76 6.13 -12.30 18.30
N LYS A 77 6.70 -11.27 18.94
CA LYS A 77 6.68 -11.12 20.40
C LYS A 77 5.28 -10.87 20.94
N ILE A 78 4.46 -10.09 20.25
CA ILE A 78 3.07 -9.78 20.65
C ILE A 78 2.26 -11.07 20.78
N PHE A 79 2.39 -12.00 19.84
CA PHE A 79 1.66 -13.28 19.90
C PHE A 79 2.05 -14.16 21.09
N THR A 80 3.22 -13.95 21.70
CA THR A 80 3.66 -14.71 22.89
C THR A 80 3.17 -14.11 24.21
N LYS A 81 2.66 -12.88 24.21
CA LYS A 81 2.31 -12.17 25.44
C LYS A 81 1.00 -12.74 26.01
N ARG A 82 1.12 -13.45 27.14
CA ARG A 82 -0.02 -13.85 27.97
C ARG A 82 -0.74 -12.63 28.53
N ASP A 83 -2.05 -12.76 28.69
CA ASP A 83 -2.83 -11.80 29.47
C ASP A 83 -2.31 -11.79 30.91
N ASP A 84 -2.19 -10.60 31.50
CA ASP A 84 -1.73 -10.41 32.88
C ASP A 84 -2.87 -9.97 33.82
N LEU A 85 -4.10 -9.89 33.30
CA LEU A 85 -5.31 -9.60 34.07
C LEU A 85 -6.18 -10.86 34.33
N GLU A 86 -6.12 -11.85 33.45
CA GLU A 86 -6.83 -13.13 33.58
C GLU A 86 -5.84 -14.31 33.59
N ASP A 87 -6.24 -15.45 34.18
CA ASP A 87 -5.37 -16.62 34.36
C ASP A 87 -5.06 -17.38 33.05
N GLU A 88 -5.83 -17.14 31.97
CA GLU A 88 -5.71 -17.89 30.71
C GLU A 88 -5.86 -17.02 29.45
N GLY A 89 -5.16 -17.42 28.39
CA GLY A 89 -5.24 -16.81 27.06
C GLY A 89 -4.04 -15.93 26.69
N PHE A 90 -4.19 -15.18 25.60
CA PHE A 90 -3.19 -14.26 25.08
C PHE A 90 -3.74 -12.85 25.03
N LEU A 91 -2.89 -11.86 25.34
CA LEU A 91 -3.30 -10.46 25.43
C LEU A 91 -3.88 -9.95 24.09
N VAL A 92 -3.32 -10.37 22.95
CA VAL A 92 -3.78 -9.94 21.63
C VAL A 92 -5.25 -10.28 21.36
N ASP A 93 -5.74 -11.41 21.90
CA ASP A 93 -7.13 -11.84 21.73
C ASP A 93 -8.11 -11.05 22.62
N LYS A 94 -7.59 -10.35 23.63
CA LYS A 94 -8.35 -9.54 24.59
C LYS A 94 -8.38 -8.05 24.20
N ILE A 95 -7.48 -7.62 23.32
CA ILE A 95 -7.42 -6.23 22.85
C ILE A 95 -8.61 -5.93 21.94
N LEU A 96 -9.31 -4.84 22.23
CA LEU A 96 -10.39 -4.34 21.37
C LEU A 96 -9.86 -3.98 19.97
N ASP A 97 -10.50 -4.52 18.93
CA ASP A 97 -10.22 -4.27 17.51
C ASP A 97 -10.71 -2.89 17.04
N LYS A 98 -10.27 -1.84 17.74
CA LYS A 98 -10.60 -0.45 17.48
C LYS A 98 -9.33 0.39 17.54
N THR A 99 -8.78 0.72 16.37
CA THR A 99 -7.49 1.41 16.28
C THR A 99 -7.66 2.94 16.28
N GLY A 100 -6.94 3.63 17.17
CA GLY A 100 -6.83 5.08 17.13
C GLY A 100 -5.91 5.60 16.01
N MET A 101 -5.95 6.90 15.75
CA MET A 101 -5.00 7.57 14.84
C MET A 101 -4.71 9.00 15.31
N LYS A 102 -3.48 9.47 15.05
CA LYS A 102 -3.02 10.82 15.44
C LYS A 102 -2.93 11.80 14.26
N GLY A 103 -3.50 11.46 13.10
CA GLY A 103 -3.66 12.34 11.95
C GLY A 103 -2.59 12.25 10.85
N THR A 104 -1.35 11.86 11.15
CA THR A 104 -0.25 11.85 10.16
C THR A 104 -0.46 10.94 8.96
N GLY A 105 -1.06 9.75 9.16
CA GLY A 105 -1.45 8.87 8.06
C GLY A 105 -2.51 9.51 7.15
N ARG A 106 -3.46 10.26 7.72
CA ARG A 106 -4.48 11.00 6.96
C ARG A 106 -3.85 12.10 6.10
N TRP A 107 -2.89 12.85 6.64
CA TRP A 107 -2.19 13.89 5.87
C TRP A 107 -1.47 13.30 4.66
N THR A 108 -0.86 12.12 4.79
CA THR A 108 -0.22 11.45 3.65
C THR A 108 -1.19 11.20 2.50
N ILE A 109 -2.43 10.77 2.80
CA ILE A 109 -3.45 10.51 1.77
C ILE A 109 -4.01 11.79 1.17
N GLN A 110 -4.16 12.84 1.98
CA GLN A 110 -4.57 14.16 1.48
C GLN A 110 -3.52 14.72 0.51
N GLU A 111 -2.25 14.61 0.86
CA GLU A 111 -1.14 15.00 0.01
C GLU A 111 -1.03 14.12 -1.24
N ALA A 112 -1.24 12.81 -1.13
CA ALA A 112 -1.28 11.94 -2.31
C ALA A 112 -2.32 12.41 -3.35
N ALA A 113 -3.50 12.83 -2.89
CA ALA A 113 -4.52 13.42 -3.76
C ALA A 113 -4.07 14.76 -4.35
N GLU A 114 -3.51 15.66 -3.54
CA GLU A 114 -3.01 16.98 -3.98
C GLU A 114 -1.87 16.88 -5.01
N GLN A 115 -1.02 15.86 -4.89
CA GLN A 115 0.06 15.59 -5.83
C GLN A 115 -0.36 14.69 -7.01
N SER A 116 -1.64 14.29 -7.09
CA SER A 116 -2.14 13.34 -8.11
C SER A 116 -1.37 12.01 -8.15
N VAL A 117 -0.95 11.52 -6.98
CA VAL A 117 -0.23 10.25 -6.81
C VAL A 117 -1.15 9.19 -6.20
N ALA A 118 -1.24 8.03 -6.85
CA ALA A 118 -1.97 6.90 -6.30
C ALA A 118 -1.22 6.27 -5.11
N ALA A 119 -1.82 6.37 -3.91
CA ALA A 119 -1.31 5.80 -2.65
C ALA A 119 -2.28 4.75 -2.08
N SER A 120 -2.74 3.82 -2.94
CA SER A 120 -3.87 2.93 -2.64
C SER A 120 -3.64 2.00 -1.45
N THR A 121 -2.41 1.55 -1.20
CA THR A 121 -2.09 0.68 -0.06
C THR A 121 -2.22 1.43 1.26
N MET A 122 -1.68 2.65 1.31
CA MET A 122 -1.76 3.51 2.49
C MET A 122 -3.20 4.01 2.71
N ALA A 123 -3.95 4.26 1.63
CA ALA A 123 -5.37 4.63 1.71
C ALA A 123 -6.21 3.49 2.30
N ALA A 124 -6.02 2.25 1.83
CA ALA A 124 -6.67 1.07 2.41
C ALA A 124 -6.35 0.90 3.90
N ALA A 125 -5.09 1.15 4.31
CA ALA A 125 -4.70 1.13 5.71
C ALA A 125 -5.38 2.20 6.56
N LEU A 126 -5.62 3.39 5.99
CA LEU A 126 -6.36 4.44 6.67
C LEU A 126 -7.85 4.07 6.81
N ASP A 127 -8.46 3.56 5.73
CA ASP A 127 -9.85 3.13 5.73
C ASP A 127 -10.12 2.01 6.73
N MET A 128 -9.20 1.05 6.86
CA MET A 128 -9.32 -0.02 7.85
C MET A 128 -9.33 0.48 9.29
N ARG A 129 -8.58 1.55 9.59
CA ARG A 129 -8.67 2.19 10.90
C ARG A 129 -10.04 2.84 11.11
N TYR A 130 -10.60 3.52 10.11
CA TYR A 130 -11.95 4.07 10.19
C TYR A 130 -13.00 2.97 10.39
N MET A 131 -12.90 1.87 9.64
CA MET A 131 -13.82 0.73 9.75
C MET A 131 -13.71 0.03 11.11
N SER A 132 -12.49 -0.12 11.65
CA SER A 132 -12.29 -0.64 13.01
C SER A 132 -12.98 0.24 14.06
N GLY A 133 -12.97 1.56 13.85
CA GLY A 133 -13.62 2.59 14.66
C GLY A 133 -15.12 2.39 14.87
N ARG A 134 -15.80 1.86 13.85
CA ARG A 134 -17.25 1.59 13.81
C ARG A 134 -17.63 0.26 14.46
N LYS A 135 -17.07 -0.06 15.63
CA LYS A 135 -17.23 -1.38 16.28
C LYS A 135 -18.68 -1.77 16.51
N ASP A 136 -19.49 -0.88 17.09
CA ASP A 136 -20.89 -1.17 17.44
C ASP A 136 -21.75 -1.37 16.18
N GLU A 137 -21.50 -0.59 15.14
CA GLU A 137 -22.12 -0.78 13.82
C GLU A 137 -21.75 -2.13 13.22
N ARG A 138 -20.46 -2.53 13.30
CA ARG A 138 -20.00 -3.85 12.81
C ARG A 138 -20.63 -5.01 13.56
N ILE A 139 -20.76 -4.91 14.89
CA ILE A 139 -21.45 -5.94 15.70
C ILE A 139 -22.90 -6.07 15.24
N THR A 140 -23.60 -4.94 15.07
CA THR A 140 -24.99 -4.94 14.60
C THR A 140 -25.08 -5.55 13.19
N ALA A 141 -24.19 -5.13 12.27
CA ALA A 141 -24.17 -5.60 10.90
C ALA A 141 -23.92 -7.12 10.80
N ALA A 142 -23.09 -7.69 11.68
CA ALA A 142 -22.82 -9.13 11.71
C ALA A 142 -24.05 -9.98 12.07
N THR A 143 -25.10 -9.40 12.66
CA THR A 143 -26.37 -10.10 12.91
C THR A 143 -27.31 -10.11 11.70
N ILE A 144 -27.02 -9.29 10.67
CA ILE A 144 -27.88 -9.05 9.50
C ILE A 144 -27.23 -9.55 8.22
N LEU A 145 -25.95 -9.24 8.02
CA LEU A 145 -25.18 -9.55 6.82
C LEU A 145 -24.46 -10.89 7.00
N GLN A 146 -24.58 -11.75 6.00
CA GLN A 146 -23.94 -13.07 5.98
C GLN A 146 -22.75 -13.06 5.00
N GLY A 147 -21.66 -13.70 5.41
CA GLY A 147 -20.51 -13.99 4.57
C GLY A 147 -20.61 -15.37 3.91
N PRO A 148 -19.64 -15.75 3.07
CA PRO A 148 -19.54 -17.12 2.55
C PRO A 148 -19.37 -18.13 3.70
N SER A 149 -19.93 -19.32 3.52
CA SER A 149 -19.92 -20.38 4.55
C SER A 149 -18.72 -21.34 4.47
N GLU A 150 -18.01 -21.36 3.34
CA GLU A 150 -16.93 -22.31 3.09
C GLU A 150 -15.65 -21.58 2.70
N ILE A 151 -14.53 -21.99 3.31
CA ILE A 151 -13.18 -21.59 2.92
C ILE A 151 -12.66 -22.64 1.93
N PRO A 152 -12.21 -22.25 0.72
CA PRO A 152 -11.59 -23.17 -0.22
C PRO A 152 -10.47 -23.98 0.45
N SER A 153 -10.45 -25.29 0.24
CA SER A 153 -9.43 -26.16 0.81
C SER A 153 -8.06 -25.89 0.18
N VAL A 154 -7.13 -25.36 0.97
CA VAL A 154 -5.74 -25.11 0.59
C VAL A 154 -4.85 -25.66 1.70
N ALA A 155 -3.75 -26.32 1.34
CA ALA A 155 -2.82 -26.86 2.32
C ALA A 155 -2.25 -25.72 3.20
N ARG A 156 -2.24 -25.92 4.52
CA ARG A 156 -1.79 -24.93 5.49
C ARG A 156 -0.40 -24.37 5.15
N ASP A 157 0.56 -25.23 4.83
CA ASP A 157 1.93 -24.81 4.49
C ASP A 157 1.98 -23.95 3.22
N GLN A 158 1.09 -24.21 2.26
CA GLN A 158 0.95 -23.39 1.05
C GLN A 158 0.38 -22.01 1.39
N ILE A 159 -0.59 -21.92 2.30
CA ILE A 159 -1.12 -20.64 2.79
C ILE A 159 0.01 -19.84 3.46
N VAL A 160 0.78 -20.46 4.36
CA VAL A 160 1.89 -19.80 5.06
C VAL A 160 2.91 -19.25 4.08
N ALA A 161 3.34 -20.07 3.11
CA ALA A 161 4.28 -19.64 2.08
C ALA A 161 3.68 -18.49 1.23
N ASP A 162 2.44 -18.63 0.78
CA ASP A 162 1.82 -17.65 -0.10
C ASP A 162 1.54 -16.31 0.59
N VAL A 163 1.16 -16.31 1.87
CA VAL A 163 0.99 -15.09 2.67
C VAL A 163 2.32 -14.36 2.82
N LYS A 164 3.43 -15.09 3.06
CA LYS A 164 4.77 -14.47 3.11
C LYS A 164 5.10 -13.73 1.83
N GLU A 165 4.87 -14.37 0.68
CA GLU A 165 5.15 -13.79 -0.63
C GLU A 165 4.21 -12.62 -0.97
N ALA A 166 2.93 -12.75 -0.62
CA ALA A 166 1.91 -11.69 -0.77
C ALA A 166 2.28 -10.44 0.03
N LEU A 167 2.64 -10.63 1.30
CA LEU A 167 3.06 -9.58 2.21
C LEU A 167 4.27 -8.83 1.65
N TYR A 168 5.29 -9.57 1.17
CA TYR A 168 6.49 -8.94 0.63
C TYR A 168 6.21 -8.15 -0.67
N CYS A 169 5.41 -8.70 -1.59
CA CYS A 169 5.01 -8.00 -2.81
C CYS A 169 4.23 -6.72 -2.50
N ALA A 170 3.26 -6.80 -1.59
CA ALA A 170 2.46 -5.65 -1.20
C ALA A 170 3.29 -4.57 -0.48
N LYS A 171 4.27 -4.98 0.34
CA LYS A 171 5.24 -4.07 0.97
C LYS A 171 6.04 -3.30 -0.09
N ILE A 172 6.51 -3.97 -1.15
CA ILE A 172 7.19 -3.31 -2.28
C ILE A 172 6.29 -2.24 -2.91
N CYS A 173 5.02 -2.56 -3.18
CA CYS A 173 4.06 -1.59 -3.72
C CYS A 173 3.82 -0.40 -2.79
N SER A 174 3.67 -0.64 -1.47
CA SER A 174 3.50 0.43 -0.47
C SER A 174 4.66 1.42 -0.49
N TYR A 175 5.90 0.92 -0.49
CA TYR A 175 7.09 1.77 -0.56
C TYR A 175 7.22 2.46 -1.93
N ALA A 176 6.91 1.77 -3.03
CA ALA A 176 6.90 2.39 -4.37
C ALA A 176 5.95 3.60 -4.43
N GLN A 177 4.75 3.48 -3.85
CA GLN A 177 3.77 4.58 -3.75
C GLN A 177 4.29 5.73 -2.89
N GLY A 178 4.87 5.44 -1.73
CA GLY A 178 5.44 6.46 -0.84
C GLY A 178 6.61 7.21 -1.48
N MET A 179 7.52 6.49 -2.14
CA MET A 179 8.65 7.11 -2.84
C MET A 179 8.21 7.95 -4.04
N ALA A 180 7.19 7.51 -4.78
CA ALA A 180 6.58 8.30 -5.85
C ALA A 180 5.95 9.59 -5.32
N LEU A 181 5.30 9.55 -4.14
CA LEU A 181 4.74 10.73 -3.50
C LEU A 181 5.82 11.73 -3.08
N ILE A 182 6.92 11.27 -2.49
CA ILE A 182 8.06 12.15 -2.15
C ILE A 182 8.65 12.77 -3.41
N ARG A 183 8.81 12.00 -4.50
CA ARG A 183 9.31 12.52 -5.77
C ARG A 183 8.39 13.59 -6.35
N ALA A 184 7.10 13.32 -6.46
CA ALA A 184 6.14 14.27 -7.02
C ALA A 184 6.11 15.60 -6.26
N ALA A 185 6.13 15.53 -4.92
CA ALA A 185 6.21 16.72 -4.07
C ALA A 185 7.57 17.44 -4.24
N SER A 186 8.68 16.71 -4.30
CA SER A 186 10.01 17.26 -4.52
C SER A 186 10.11 17.98 -5.87
N ASP A 187 9.53 17.43 -6.93
CA ASP A 187 9.54 18.02 -8.27
C ASP A 187 8.65 19.27 -8.32
N LYS A 188 7.44 19.23 -7.73
CA LYS A 188 6.52 20.38 -7.67
C LYS A 188 7.10 21.55 -6.85
N MET A 189 7.82 21.24 -5.78
CA MET A 189 8.32 22.23 -4.81
C MET A 189 9.81 22.56 -4.98
N ASP A 190 10.47 21.99 -6.01
CA ASP A 190 11.91 22.13 -6.29
C ASP A 190 12.80 21.86 -5.05
N TRP A 191 12.49 20.78 -4.32
CA TRP A 191 13.23 20.44 -3.09
C TRP A 191 14.52 19.68 -3.33
N GLY A 192 14.67 19.02 -4.48
CA GLY A 192 15.84 18.19 -4.78
C GLY A 192 16.04 17.03 -3.80
N VAL A 193 14.97 16.41 -3.29
CA VAL A 193 15.06 15.33 -2.29
C VAL A 193 15.75 14.10 -2.87
N ASP A 194 16.77 13.62 -2.16
CA ASP A 194 17.44 12.35 -2.48
C ASP A 194 16.69 11.16 -1.85
N LEU A 195 16.06 10.35 -2.71
CA LEU A 195 15.31 9.16 -2.28
C LEU A 195 16.21 8.04 -1.75
N SER A 196 17.45 7.92 -2.23
CA SER A 196 18.42 6.96 -1.68
C SER A 196 18.75 7.33 -0.24
N GLU A 197 19.00 8.61 0.03
CA GLU A 197 19.26 9.10 1.39
C GLU A 197 18.03 8.99 2.30
N CYS A 198 16.81 9.19 1.78
CA CYS A 198 15.58 8.92 2.54
C CYS A 198 15.51 7.47 3.01
N ALA A 199 15.77 6.51 2.11
CA ALA A 199 15.79 5.09 2.46
C ALA A 199 16.89 4.76 3.48
N ARG A 200 18.08 5.37 3.34
CA ARG A 200 19.21 5.19 4.25
C ARG A 200 18.89 5.65 5.67
N ILE A 201 18.31 6.83 5.85
CA ILE A 201 18.00 7.34 7.20
C ILE A 201 16.85 6.57 7.88
N TRP A 202 16.01 5.88 7.12
CA TRP A 202 14.97 5.00 7.67
C TRP A 202 15.52 3.63 8.14
N LYS A 203 16.79 3.30 7.87
CA LYS A 203 17.39 2.02 8.30
C LYS A 203 17.48 1.85 9.82
N GLY A 204 17.46 2.93 10.59
CA GLY A 204 17.64 2.88 12.04
C GLY A 204 16.85 3.95 12.78
N GLY A 205 16.38 3.62 13.97
CA GLY A 205 15.73 4.56 14.90
C GLY A 205 14.28 4.90 14.59
N CYS A 206 13.81 4.65 13.37
CA CYS A 206 12.40 4.77 13.01
C CYS A 206 11.65 3.43 13.13
N ILE A 207 10.33 3.47 12.95
CA ILE A 207 9.43 2.31 13.11
C ILE A 207 9.52 1.37 11.91
N ILE A 208 9.62 1.91 10.69
CA ILE A 208 9.67 1.11 9.46
C ILE A 208 11.06 0.52 9.15
N ARG A 209 11.98 0.55 10.13
CA ARG A 209 13.35 0.05 9.95
C ARG A 209 13.36 -1.43 9.60
N ALA A 210 14.08 -1.76 8.53
CA ALA A 210 14.12 -3.10 7.94
C ALA A 210 15.36 -3.25 7.05
N ARG A 211 15.87 -4.48 6.90
CA ARG A 211 16.91 -4.77 5.88
C ARG A 211 16.43 -4.50 4.46
N PHE A 212 15.12 -4.57 4.24
CA PHE A 212 14.45 -4.18 3.01
C PHE A 212 14.88 -2.78 2.47
N LEU A 213 15.16 -1.83 3.37
CA LEU A 213 15.55 -0.47 3.00
C LEU A 213 16.93 -0.40 2.31
N ASP A 214 17.81 -1.38 2.52
CA ASP A 214 19.09 -1.46 1.81
C ASP A 214 18.89 -1.66 0.31
N LYS A 215 17.90 -2.48 -0.08
CA LYS A 215 17.55 -2.68 -1.49
C LYS A 215 16.98 -1.41 -2.12
N ILE A 216 16.18 -0.66 -1.36
CA ILE A 216 15.61 0.61 -1.85
C ILE A 216 16.71 1.66 -2.01
N ARG A 217 17.61 1.80 -1.03
CA ARG A 217 18.80 2.66 -1.13
C ARG A 217 19.60 2.29 -2.37
N ALA A 218 19.92 1.01 -2.57
CA ALA A 218 20.69 0.54 -3.70
C ALA A 218 20.04 0.86 -5.06
N ALA A 219 18.71 0.68 -5.18
CA ALA A 219 17.97 1.00 -6.40
C ALA A 219 18.06 2.48 -6.77
N TYR A 220 17.79 3.39 -5.83
CA TYR A 220 17.87 4.83 -6.09
C TYR A 220 19.30 5.37 -6.15
N ALA A 221 20.29 4.70 -5.54
CA ALA A 221 21.70 5.04 -5.73
C ALA A 221 22.18 4.66 -7.14
N ALA A 222 21.70 3.54 -7.68
CA ALA A 222 22.03 3.09 -9.03
C ALA A 222 21.33 3.95 -10.12
N ASP A 223 20.06 4.31 -9.90
CA ASP A 223 19.33 5.24 -10.76
C ASP A 223 18.55 6.29 -9.93
N PRO A 224 19.13 7.48 -9.68
CA PRO A 224 18.46 8.56 -8.97
C PRO A 224 17.19 9.08 -9.67
N ARG A 225 17.01 8.77 -10.96
CA ARG A 225 15.84 9.15 -11.76
C ARG A 225 14.85 8.00 -11.95
N LEU A 226 15.04 6.89 -11.24
CA LEU A 226 14.14 5.73 -11.29
C LEU A 226 12.68 6.20 -11.11
N PRO A 227 11.82 6.06 -12.14
CA PRO A 227 10.45 6.57 -12.10
C PRO A 227 9.59 5.91 -11.01
N ASN A 228 9.82 4.62 -10.76
CA ASN A 228 9.09 3.85 -9.78
C ASN A 228 9.94 2.68 -9.28
N LEU A 229 9.89 2.41 -7.97
CA LEU A 229 10.65 1.32 -7.36
C LEU A 229 10.33 -0.06 -7.97
N MET A 230 9.10 -0.28 -8.43
CA MET A 230 8.67 -1.58 -8.98
C MET A 230 9.38 -1.96 -10.30
N ILE A 231 10.00 -1.00 -11.00
CA ILE A 231 10.68 -1.23 -12.28
C ILE A 231 12.21 -1.32 -12.14
N ASP A 232 12.74 -1.16 -10.93
CA ASP A 232 14.12 -1.59 -10.64
C ASP A 232 14.25 -3.11 -10.92
N PRO A 233 15.34 -3.57 -11.55
CA PRO A 233 15.49 -4.98 -11.95
C PRO A 233 15.29 -6.00 -10.81
N ALA A 234 15.79 -5.73 -9.60
CA ALA A 234 15.69 -6.67 -8.48
C ALA A 234 14.26 -6.73 -7.91
N PHE A 235 13.60 -5.57 -7.78
CA PHE A 235 12.21 -5.52 -7.35
C PHE A 235 11.26 -6.09 -8.41
N ALA A 236 11.49 -5.79 -9.69
CA ALA A 236 10.71 -6.34 -10.80
C ALA A 236 10.81 -7.86 -10.86
N GLN A 237 12.01 -8.43 -10.70
CA GLN A 237 12.21 -9.88 -10.65
C GLN A 237 11.43 -10.51 -9.48
N THR A 238 11.49 -9.88 -8.31
CA THR A 238 10.76 -10.31 -7.11
C THR A 238 9.24 -10.31 -7.36
N LEU A 239 8.68 -9.19 -7.82
CA LEU A 239 7.24 -9.08 -8.11
C LEU A 239 6.80 -10.09 -9.17
N ASN A 240 7.57 -10.24 -10.25
CA ASN A 240 7.23 -11.16 -11.34
C ASN A 240 7.23 -12.63 -10.91
N SER A 241 8.19 -13.04 -10.07
CA SER A 241 8.31 -14.42 -9.60
C SER A 241 7.31 -14.78 -8.51
N ARG A 242 6.86 -13.81 -7.70
CA ARG A 242 6.04 -14.04 -6.50
C ARG A 242 4.57 -13.66 -6.67
N GLN A 243 4.19 -12.94 -7.73
CA GLN A 243 2.81 -12.49 -7.92
C GLN A 243 1.75 -13.61 -7.95
N SER A 244 2.10 -14.84 -8.33
CA SER A 244 1.14 -15.94 -8.34
C SER A 244 0.70 -16.32 -6.92
N SER A 245 1.63 -16.35 -5.97
CA SER A 245 1.33 -16.55 -4.54
C SER A 245 0.45 -15.43 -4.01
N TRP A 246 0.80 -14.20 -4.34
CA TRP A 246 0.02 -13.03 -3.97
C TRP A 246 -1.43 -13.08 -4.50
N ARG A 247 -1.61 -13.44 -5.78
CA ARG A 247 -2.93 -13.62 -6.39
C ARG A 247 -3.73 -14.72 -5.69
N ARG A 248 -3.10 -15.85 -5.35
CA ARG A 248 -3.76 -16.94 -4.61
C ARG A 248 -4.30 -16.46 -3.27
N ILE A 249 -3.52 -15.67 -2.51
CA ILE A 249 -4.00 -15.10 -1.24
C ILE A 249 -5.17 -14.14 -1.46
N VAL A 250 -5.06 -13.18 -2.39
CA VAL A 250 -6.16 -12.24 -2.64
C VAL A 250 -7.42 -12.99 -3.09
N SER A 251 -7.29 -13.99 -3.96
CA SER A 251 -8.42 -14.83 -4.38
C SER A 251 -9.01 -15.65 -3.24
N LEU A 252 -8.18 -16.24 -2.38
CA LEU A 252 -8.61 -16.98 -1.19
C LEU A 252 -9.40 -16.05 -0.26
N CYS A 253 -8.85 -14.88 0.05
CA CYS A 253 -9.52 -13.89 0.89
C CYS A 253 -10.91 -13.50 0.36
N VAL A 254 -10.99 -13.17 -0.93
CA VAL A 254 -12.27 -12.82 -1.58
C VAL A 254 -13.26 -13.98 -1.53
N ALA A 255 -12.81 -15.20 -1.85
CA ALA A 255 -13.67 -16.38 -1.84
C ALA A 255 -14.15 -16.75 -0.41
N SER A 256 -13.32 -16.48 0.59
CA SER A 256 -13.56 -16.81 2.00
C SER A 256 -14.18 -15.70 2.83
N GLY A 257 -14.41 -14.51 2.24
CA GLY A 257 -14.92 -13.36 3.00
C GLY A 257 -13.95 -12.80 4.03
N ILE A 258 -12.64 -13.06 3.88
CA ILE A 258 -11.58 -12.47 4.72
C ILE A 258 -11.20 -11.13 4.10
N ALA A 259 -11.36 -10.04 4.86
CA ALA A 259 -11.06 -8.71 4.34
C ALA A 259 -9.54 -8.51 4.19
N CYS A 260 -9.08 -8.22 2.97
CA CYS A 260 -7.66 -7.94 2.69
C CYS A 260 -7.44 -6.67 1.84
N PRO A 261 -8.00 -5.52 2.25
CA PRO A 261 -8.03 -4.33 1.40
C PRO A 261 -6.64 -3.79 1.04
N ALA A 262 -5.64 -3.85 1.92
CA ALA A 262 -4.30 -3.38 1.60
C ALA A 262 -3.55 -4.35 0.67
N LEU A 263 -3.66 -5.67 0.87
CA LEU A 263 -3.12 -6.68 -0.04
C LEU A 263 -3.75 -6.57 -1.44
N ALA A 264 -5.07 -6.44 -1.51
CA ALA A 264 -5.81 -6.31 -2.76
C ALA A 264 -5.55 -4.96 -3.47
N ALA A 265 -5.53 -3.85 -2.73
CA ALA A 265 -5.23 -2.53 -3.29
C ALA A 265 -3.81 -2.44 -3.85
N SER A 266 -2.86 -3.11 -3.19
CA SER A 266 -1.49 -3.25 -3.68
C SER A 266 -1.44 -4.05 -4.99
N LEU A 267 -2.23 -5.14 -5.10
CA LEU A 267 -2.28 -5.98 -6.31
C LEU A 267 -2.88 -5.21 -7.48
N ASN A 268 -3.96 -4.48 -7.21
CA ASN A 268 -4.60 -3.61 -8.20
C ASN A 268 -3.66 -2.48 -8.65
N TYR A 269 -2.84 -1.93 -7.74
CA TYR A 269 -1.81 -0.95 -8.10
C TYR A 269 -0.77 -1.55 -9.05
N TYR A 270 -0.23 -2.74 -8.73
CA TYR A 270 0.70 -3.45 -9.61
C TYR A 270 0.08 -3.75 -10.99
N ASP A 271 -1.14 -4.29 -11.02
CA ASP A 271 -1.83 -4.63 -12.27
C ASP A 271 -2.21 -3.41 -13.10
N THR A 272 -2.53 -2.29 -12.45
CA THR A 272 -2.80 -1.02 -13.14
C THR A 272 -1.52 -0.45 -13.74
N TYR A 273 -0.42 -0.45 -12.97
CA TYR A 273 0.83 0.17 -13.39
C TYR A 273 1.52 -0.57 -14.54
N ARG A 274 1.49 -1.92 -14.55
CA ARG A 274 2.16 -2.72 -15.58
C ARG A 274 1.44 -2.78 -16.94
N ARG A 275 0.20 -2.28 -17.02
CA ARG A 275 -0.65 -2.41 -18.21
C ARG A 275 -0.44 -1.22 -19.14
N PRO A 276 -0.11 -1.44 -20.44
CA PRO A 276 0.02 -0.34 -21.39
C PRO A 276 -1.33 0.30 -21.77
N ARG A 277 -2.45 -0.39 -21.53
CA ARG A 277 -3.80 0.11 -21.79
C ARG A 277 -4.75 -0.21 -20.65
N LEU A 278 -5.29 0.85 -20.06
CA LEU A 278 -6.33 0.85 -19.04
C LEU A 278 -7.71 1.13 -19.67
N PRO A 279 -8.81 0.79 -18.98
CA PRO A 279 -10.17 1.08 -19.47
C PRO A 279 -10.55 2.58 -19.42
N ALA A 280 -9.61 3.47 -19.05
CA ALA A 280 -9.82 4.92 -18.96
C ALA A 280 -10.28 5.57 -20.28
N ASN A 281 -10.08 4.90 -21.42
CA ASN A 281 -10.64 5.34 -22.69
C ASN A 281 -12.18 5.39 -22.67
N LEU A 282 -12.85 4.48 -21.95
CA LEU A 282 -14.30 4.53 -21.80
C LEU A 282 -14.72 5.69 -20.87
N THR A 283 -13.98 5.94 -19.80
CA THR A 283 -14.21 7.09 -18.92
C THR A 283 -14.05 8.41 -19.68
N GLN A 284 -13.03 8.53 -20.53
CA GLN A 284 -12.88 9.68 -21.43
C GLN A 284 -14.06 9.82 -22.40
N ALA A 285 -14.52 8.72 -22.99
CA ALA A 285 -15.70 8.73 -23.85
C ALA A 285 -16.97 9.18 -23.11
N GLN A 286 -17.17 8.71 -21.87
CA GLN A 286 -18.30 9.14 -21.02
C GLN A 286 -18.24 10.64 -20.72
N ARG A 287 -17.06 11.15 -20.32
CA ARG A 287 -16.85 12.58 -20.04
C ARG A 287 -17.12 13.45 -21.28
N ASP A 288 -16.66 13.01 -22.44
CA ASP A 288 -16.93 13.71 -23.68
C ASP A 288 -18.42 13.66 -24.05
N PHE A 289 -19.09 12.52 -23.81
CA PHE A 289 -20.53 12.36 -24.02
C PHE A 289 -21.33 13.35 -23.18
N PHE A 290 -21.33 13.24 -21.85
CA PHE A 290 -22.26 14.06 -21.06
C PHE A 290 -21.83 15.54 -20.94
N GLY A 291 -20.54 15.84 -21.13
CA GLY A 291 -19.97 17.15 -20.78
C GLY A 291 -19.18 17.84 -21.89
N GLY A 292 -18.93 17.19 -23.03
CA GLY A 292 -18.07 17.74 -24.08
C GLY A 292 -16.65 18.05 -23.57
N HIS A 293 -16.13 17.19 -22.69
CA HIS A 293 -14.82 17.35 -22.05
C HIS A 293 -13.62 17.06 -22.97
N SER A 294 -13.87 16.67 -24.23
CA SER A 294 -12.87 16.26 -25.20
C SER A 294 -12.03 15.04 -24.78
N TYR A 295 -11.27 14.50 -25.72
CA TYR A 295 -10.37 13.36 -25.52
C TYR A 295 -9.22 13.38 -26.54
N GLU A 296 -8.11 12.73 -26.18
CA GLU A 296 -6.98 12.47 -27.07
C GLU A 296 -7.12 11.11 -27.77
N ARG A 297 -6.35 10.91 -28.85
CA ARG A 297 -6.38 9.69 -29.66
C ARG A 297 -5.02 9.01 -29.71
N THR A 298 -5.04 7.70 -29.95
CA THR A 298 -3.82 6.87 -30.05
C THR A 298 -3.23 6.85 -31.46
N ASP A 299 -4.00 7.26 -32.46
CA ASP A 299 -3.60 7.22 -33.88
C ASP A 299 -3.17 8.58 -34.44
N ARG A 300 -3.28 9.67 -33.66
CA ARG A 300 -2.90 11.03 -34.07
C ARG A 300 -2.86 11.99 -32.87
N PRO A 301 -2.00 13.03 -32.90
CA PRO A 301 -1.98 14.06 -31.87
C PRO A 301 -3.21 14.97 -31.95
N GLY A 302 -3.57 15.60 -30.83
CA GLY A 302 -4.62 16.61 -30.72
C GLY A 302 -5.76 16.24 -29.78
N ASN A 303 -6.62 17.22 -29.49
CA ASN A 303 -7.84 17.06 -28.71
C ASN A 303 -9.06 16.96 -29.64
N PHE A 304 -9.97 16.06 -29.32
CA PHE A 304 -11.12 15.71 -30.15
C PHE A 304 -12.41 15.76 -29.33
N HIS A 305 -13.51 16.08 -29.98
CA HIS A 305 -14.86 15.95 -29.43
C HIS A 305 -15.71 15.16 -30.41
N CYS A 306 -16.64 14.35 -29.90
CA CYS A 306 -17.62 13.65 -30.70
C CYS A 306 -19.03 14.16 -30.38
N ALA A 307 -19.81 14.52 -31.40
CA ALA A 307 -21.26 14.65 -31.23
C ALA A 307 -21.85 13.23 -31.17
N TRP A 308 -21.92 12.66 -29.96
CA TRP A 308 -22.27 11.24 -29.77
C TRP A 308 -23.71 10.89 -30.16
N THR A 309 -24.60 11.87 -30.18
CA THR A 309 -26.00 11.77 -30.61
C THR A 309 -26.42 13.11 -31.22
N ASP A 310 -27.53 13.10 -31.97
CA ASP A 310 -28.11 14.32 -32.57
C ASP A 310 -28.55 15.37 -31.54
N ALA A 311 -28.64 15.00 -30.25
CA ALA A 311 -28.98 15.91 -29.16
C ALA A 311 -27.78 16.69 -28.60
N HIS A 312 -26.54 16.30 -28.94
CA HIS A 312 -25.35 17.01 -28.48
C HIS A 312 -25.25 18.37 -29.17
N LYS A 313 -25.25 19.43 -28.36
CA LYS A 313 -25.05 20.79 -28.86
C LYS A 313 -23.59 20.99 -29.25
N ASP A 314 -23.37 21.91 -30.18
CA ASP A 314 -22.02 22.41 -30.46
C ASP A 314 -21.35 22.89 -29.17
N ILE A 315 -20.14 22.43 -28.93
CA ILE A 315 -19.36 22.74 -27.73
C ILE A 315 -18.44 23.95 -27.93
N GLY A 316 -18.38 24.53 -29.14
CA GLY A 316 -17.47 25.62 -29.48
C GLY A 316 -16.03 25.14 -29.70
N SER A 317 -15.07 26.07 -29.59
CA SER A 317 -13.66 25.76 -29.85
C SER A 317 -13.08 24.82 -28.79
N ILE A 318 -12.51 23.70 -29.25
CA ILE A 318 -11.79 22.74 -28.41
C ILE A 318 -10.52 23.38 -27.80
N GLU A 319 -9.88 24.31 -28.50
CA GLU A 319 -8.69 25.02 -28.00
C GLU A 319 -9.05 25.93 -26.82
N GLU A 320 -10.16 26.66 -26.90
CA GLU A 320 -10.61 27.58 -25.83
C GLU A 320 -10.99 26.81 -24.55
N ARG A 321 -11.58 25.62 -24.69
CA ARG A 321 -11.95 24.77 -23.55
C ARG A 321 -10.75 24.14 -22.84
N ASN A 322 -9.68 23.81 -23.58
CA ASN A 322 -8.48 23.18 -23.00
C ASN A 322 -7.51 24.19 -22.36
N ALA A 323 -7.68 25.49 -22.60
CA ALA A 323 -6.86 26.55 -22.01
C ALA A 323 -7.16 26.86 -20.52
N GLY A 324 -8.07 26.11 -19.87
CA GLY A 324 -8.29 26.19 -18.42
C GLY A 324 -9.20 27.32 -17.93
N ASN A 325 -10.18 27.77 -18.74
CA ASN A 325 -11.19 28.75 -18.32
C ASN A 325 -12.59 28.14 -18.08
N LEU A 326 -12.65 26.98 -17.43
CA LEU A 326 -13.87 26.44 -16.80
C LEU A 326 -13.52 25.77 -15.48
#